data_AF-A0A958Q3N1-F1
#
_entry.id   AF-A0A958Q3N1-F1
#
_cell.length_a   1.000
_cell.length_b   1.000
_cell.length_c   1.000
_cell.angle_alpha   90.00
_cell.angle_beta   90.00
_cell.angle_gamma   90.00
#
_symmetry.space_group_name_H-M   'P 1'
#
loop_
_entity.id
_entity.type
_entity.pdbx_description
1 polymer ?
#
loop_
_entity_poly.entity_id
_entity_poly.type
_entity_poly.pdbx_seq_one_letter_code
_entity_poly.pdbx_strand_id
1 'polypeptide(L)'
;MSFQLATILIGGIATLAIYSFLIKENAFYRFFEHLFIGIAAGYFPIIVFKNFLWPKVVEPMLGFTMVTFPDGTVHEPYNTWNLLYLFPMSFGMLYYALYFPRFAWLAKLVIGFSLGYSGGLAFKGFFAEMMPQLTGSFRPLVVMEDGALQLFSTFENWVFLITLLSVMYYFFFTFRATSEGGRGISLTGRWLMMVCFGAFFGS
;
A
#
# COMPACT_ATOMS: atom_id res chain seq x y z
N MET A 1 19.19 -14.02 18.68
CA MET A 1 18.77 -12.92 19.58
C MET A 1 19.63 -11.67 19.46
N SER A 2 20.97 -11.73 19.52
CA SER A 2 21.83 -10.53 19.46
C SER A 2 21.72 -9.73 18.16
N PHE A 3 21.65 -10.41 17.01
CA PHE A 3 21.55 -9.75 15.70
C PHE A 3 20.24 -9.00 15.50
N GLN A 4 19.11 -9.57 15.93
CA GLN A 4 17.81 -8.89 15.87
C GLN A 4 17.77 -7.64 16.74
N LEU A 5 18.30 -7.70 17.97
CA LEU A 5 18.42 -6.53 18.83
C LEU A 5 19.29 -5.43 18.21
N ALA A 6 20.43 -5.81 17.62
CA ALA A 6 21.28 -4.86 16.90
C ALA A 6 20.53 -4.20 15.74
N THR A 7 19.81 -4.97 14.93
CA THR A 7 18.99 -4.43 13.82
C THR A 7 17.92 -3.46 14.33
N ILE A 8 17.22 -3.81 15.41
CA ILE A 8 16.18 -2.95 16.01
C ILE A 8 16.79 -1.65 16.54
N LEU A 9 17.93 -1.71 17.24
CA LEU A 9 18.59 -0.53 17.79
C LEU A 9 19.14 0.37 16.68
N ILE A 10 19.82 -0.20 15.69
CA ILE A 10 20.33 0.54 14.54
C ILE A 10 19.18 1.17 13.75
N GLY A 11 18.09 0.41 13.53
CA GLY A 11 16.89 0.89 12.87
C GLY A 11 16.21 2.03 13.64
N GLY A 12 16.11 1.91 14.97
CA GLY A 12 15.58 2.95 15.84
C GLY A 12 16.41 4.24 15.79
N ILE A 13 17.74 4.13 15.87
CA ILE A 13 18.66 5.27 15.76
C ILE A 13 18.53 5.92 14.38
N ALA A 14 18.51 5.14 13.30
CA ALA A 14 18.36 5.65 11.94
C ALA A 14 17.01 6.36 11.76
N THR A 15 15.94 5.84 12.35
CA THR A 15 14.60 6.45 12.30
C THR A 15 14.58 7.80 13.02
N LEU A 16 15.15 7.86 14.24
CA LEU A 16 15.31 9.11 14.98
C LEU A 16 16.20 10.11 14.25
N ALA A 17 17.25 9.64 13.58
CA ALA A 17 18.15 10.48 12.78
C ALA A 17 17.41 11.15 11.61
N ILE A 18 16.54 10.41 10.91
CA ILE A 18 15.72 10.96 9.83
C ILE A 18 14.68 11.95 10.39
N TYR A 19 14.02 11.61 11.50
CA TYR A 19 13.07 12.51 12.15
C TYR A 19 13.69 13.77 12.73
N SER A 20 15.02 13.80 12.96
CA SER A 20 15.71 15.00 13.42
C SER A 20 15.52 16.20 12.50
N PHE A 21 15.16 15.99 11.22
CA PHE A 21 14.77 17.06 10.29
C PHE A 21 13.64 17.95 10.82
N LEU A 22 12.70 17.39 11.62
CA LEU A 22 11.59 18.14 12.22
C LEU A 22 12.04 19.30 13.10
N ILE A 23 13.22 19.17 13.73
CA ILE A 23 13.79 20.21 14.59
C ILE A 23 14.59 21.19 13.73
N LYS A 24 15.48 20.66 12.88
CA LYS A 24 16.27 21.40 11.88
C LYS A 24 17.10 20.41 11.03
N GLU A 25 17.45 20.79 9.81
CA GLU A 25 18.50 20.10 9.04
C GLU A 25 19.86 20.20 9.77
N ASN A 26 20.31 19.09 10.37
CA ASN A 26 21.61 18.97 11.01
C ASN A 26 22.54 18.02 10.23
N ALA A 27 23.83 18.00 10.58
CA ALA A 27 24.81 17.12 9.93
C ALA A 27 24.47 15.63 10.12
N PHE A 28 23.84 15.29 11.25
CA PHE A 28 23.40 13.94 11.57
C PHE A 28 22.32 13.44 10.61
N TYR A 29 21.26 14.23 10.40
CA TYR A 29 20.21 13.98 9.40
C TYR A 29 20.82 13.81 8.01
N ARG A 30 21.64 14.77 7.56
CA ARG A 30 22.25 14.73 6.22
C ARG A 30 23.09 13.47 5.99
N PHE A 31 23.85 13.00 6.99
CA PHE A 31 24.59 11.76 6.89
C PHE A 31 23.66 10.55 6.65
N PHE A 32 22.61 10.42 7.45
CA PHE A 32 21.66 9.31 7.33
C PHE A 32 20.83 9.39 6.04
N GLU A 33 20.51 10.59 5.57
CA GLU A 33 19.85 10.80 4.28
C GLU A 33 20.73 10.31 3.11
N HIS A 34 22.00 10.70 3.05
CA HIS A 34 22.91 10.25 1.99
C HIS A 34 23.19 8.75 2.09
N LEU A 35 23.32 8.21 3.30
CA LEU A 35 23.45 6.77 3.53
C LEU A 35 22.21 6.03 3.00
N PHE A 36 21.02 6.51 3.33
CA PHE A 36 19.75 5.93 2.89
C PHE A 36 19.61 5.96 1.37
N ILE A 37 19.85 7.12 0.74
CA ILE A 37 19.78 7.28 -0.73
C ILE A 37 20.83 6.39 -1.41
N GLY A 38 22.05 6.30 -0.86
CA GLY A 38 23.12 5.46 -1.40
C GLY A 38 22.77 3.97 -1.34
N ILE A 39 22.26 3.49 -0.21
CA ILE A 39 21.78 2.10 -0.07
C ILE A 39 20.63 1.84 -1.03
N ALA A 40 19.65 2.74 -1.11
CA ALA A 40 18.52 2.60 -2.03
C ALA A 40 19.00 2.52 -3.50
N ALA A 41 19.86 3.43 -3.92
CA ALA A 41 20.41 3.48 -5.27
C ALA A 41 21.21 2.23 -5.65
N GLY A 42 21.88 1.58 -4.70
CA GLY A 42 22.59 0.32 -4.93
C GLY A 42 21.69 -0.92 -4.88
N TYR A 43 20.79 -0.99 -3.90
CA TYR A 43 19.99 -2.17 -3.60
C TYR A 43 18.85 -2.38 -4.60
N PHE A 44 18.10 -1.32 -4.93
CA PHE A 44 16.90 -1.44 -5.76
C PHE A 44 17.21 -1.98 -7.17
N PRO A 45 18.21 -1.46 -7.91
CA PRO A 45 18.52 -1.98 -9.24
C PRO A 45 18.92 -3.46 -9.23
N ILE A 46 19.69 -3.89 -8.21
CA ILE A 46 20.11 -5.28 -8.07
C ILE A 46 18.90 -6.19 -7.83
N ILE A 47 17.97 -5.79 -6.97
CA ILE A 47 16.74 -6.54 -6.73
C ILE A 47 15.86 -6.60 -7.97
N VAL A 48 15.65 -5.47 -8.64
CA VAL A 48 14.87 -5.43 -9.87
C VAL A 48 15.50 -6.36 -10.91
N PHE A 49 16.82 -6.40 -10.99
CA PHE A 49 17.51 -7.31 -11.88
C PHE A 49 17.31 -8.78 -11.49
N LYS A 50 17.66 -9.16 -10.25
CA LYS A 50 17.65 -10.56 -9.80
C LYS A 50 16.25 -11.15 -9.65
N ASN A 51 15.30 -10.38 -9.16
CA ASN A 51 13.97 -10.89 -8.81
C ASN A 51 12.96 -10.71 -9.94
N PHE A 52 13.21 -9.80 -10.88
CA PHE A 52 12.27 -9.48 -11.94
C PHE A 52 12.88 -9.55 -13.33
N LEU A 53 13.81 -8.65 -13.71
CA LEU A 53 14.30 -8.58 -15.09
C LEU A 53 14.90 -9.90 -15.55
N TRP A 54 15.78 -10.52 -14.77
CA TRP A 54 16.41 -11.78 -15.16
C TRP A 54 15.38 -12.91 -15.26
N PRO A 55 14.67 -13.31 -14.19
CA PRO A 55 13.82 -14.50 -14.24
C PRO A 55 12.48 -14.32 -14.96
N LYS A 56 11.93 -13.10 -15.02
CA LYS A 56 10.60 -12.84 -15.59
C LYS A 56 10.65 -12.27 -17.00
N VAL A 57 11.77 -11.69 -17.41
CA VAL A 57 11.89 -11.03 -18.72
C VAL A 57 12.98 -11.71 -19.56
N VAL A 58 14.23 -11.70 -19.11
CA VAL A 58 15.39 -12.14 -19.90
C VAL A 58 15.41 -13.67 -20.09
N GLU A 59 15.25 -14.46 -19.03
CA GLU A 59 15.27 -15.93 -19.12
C GLU A 59 14.16 -16.47 -20.07
N PRO A 60 12.89 -16.02 -19.97
CA PRO A 60 11.85 -16.43 -20.91
C PRO A 60 12.10 -15.93 -22.34
N MET A 61 12.68 -14.74 -22.52
CA MET A 61 12.99 -14.19 -23.85
C MET A 61 14.09 -14.96 -24.57
N LEU A 62 15.16 -15.33 -23.85
CA LEU A 62 16.30 -16.05 -24.42
C LEU A 62 16.07 -17.57 -24.50
N GLY A 63 14.98 -18.06 -23.91
CA GLY A 63 14.64 -19.48 -23.90
C GLY A 63 15.49 -20.30 -22.92
N PHE A 64 16.14 -19.66 -21.96
CA PHE A 64 16.92 -20.35 -20.92
C PHE A 64 16.03 -21.09 -19.90
N THR A 65 14.73 -20.85 -19.93
CA THR A 65 13.72 -21.63 -19.19
C THR A 65 13.41 -22.99 -19.82
N MET A 66 14.00 -23.33 -20.99
CA MET A 66 13.82 -24.64 -21.61
C MET A 66 14.52 -25.73 -20.78
N VAL A 67 13.75 -26.46 -19.99
CA VAL A 67 14.24 -27.65 -19.29
C VAL A 67 14.04 -28.86 -20.20
N THR A 68 15.15 -29.38 -20.74
CA THR A 68 15.21 -30.62 -21.52
C THR A 68 15.38 -31.81 -20.59
N PHE A 69 14.49 -32.79 -20.70
CA PHE A 69 14.54 -34.02 -19.94
C PHE A 69 15.55 -34.99 -20.57
N PRO A 70 16.08 -35.96 -19.80
CA PRO A 70 16.94 -37.02 -20.34
C PRO A 70 16.30 -37.79 -21.50
N ASP A 71 14.97 -37.79 -21.57
CA ASP A 71 14.14 -38.42 -22.61
C ASP A 71 13.97 -37.54 -23.88
N GLY A 72 14.63 -36.39 -23.94
CA GLY A 72 14.57 -35.44 -25.08
C GLY A 72 13.31 -34.60 -25.14
N THR A 73 12.36 -34.77 -24.20
CA THR A 73 11.16 -33.94 -24.09
C THR A 73 11.46 -32.61 -23.38
N VAL A 74 10.79 -31.54 -23.81
CA VAL A 74 10.94 -30.20 -23.22
C VAL A 74 9.69 -29.90 -22.40
N HIS A 75 9.84 -29.54 -21.12
CA HIS A 75 8.69 -29.27 -20.24
C HIS A 75 7.86 -28.07 -20.69
N GLU A 76 8.52 -27.02 -21.21
CA GLU A 76 7.83 -25.90 -21.86
C GLU A 76 8.53 -25.55 -23.17
N PRO A 77 7.87 -25.73 -24.33
CA PRO A 77 8.42 -25.31 -25.61
C PRO A 77 8.57 -23.78 -25.61
N TYR A 78 9.64 -23.30 -26.26
CA TYR A 78 9.88 -21.87 -26.38
C TYR A 78 8.68 -21.16 -27.02
N ASN A 79 8.12 -20.20 -26.29
CA ASN A 79 7.09 -19.34 -26.83
C ASN A 79 7.74 -18.13 -27.51
N THR A 80 7.69 -18.07 -28.84
CA THR A 80 8.20 -16.94 -29.64
C THR A 80 7.55 -15.60 -29.24
N TRP A 81 6.35 -15.62 -28.67
CA TRP A 81 5.70 -14.42 -28.14
C TRP A 81 6.45 -13.77 -26.98
N ASN A 82 7.37 -14.47 -26.31
CA ASN A 82 8.22 -13.89 -25.27
C ASN A 82 9.10 -12.74 -25.81
N LEU A 83 9.43 -12.74 -27.11
CA LEU A 83 10.14 -11.62 -27.75
C LEU A 83 9.36 -10.30 -27.69
N LEU A 84 8.04 -10.34 -27.49
CA LEU A 84 7.21 -9.14 -27.32
C LEU A 84 7.63 -8.31 -26.11
N TYR A 85 8.31 -8.91 -25.12
CA TYR A 85 8.88 -8.18 -23.98
C TYR A 85 9.96 -7.16 -24.36
N LEU A 86 10.51 -7.20 -25.59
CA LEU A 86 11.36 -6.12 -26.12
C LEU A 86 10.62 -4.78 -26.17
N PHE A 87 9.31 -4.78 -26.39
CA PHE A 87 8.52 -3.56 -26.44
C PHE A 87 8.50 -2.83 -25.09
N PRO A 88 8.03 -3.44 -23.97
CA PRO A 88 8.09 -2.78 -22.66
C PRO A 88 9.53 -2.52 -22.20
N MET A 89 10.51 -3.35 -22.58
CA MET A 89 11.92 -3.11 -22.23
C MET A 89 12.48 -1.86 -22.94
N SER A 90 12.21 -1.70 -24.23
CA SER A 90 12.60 -0.50 -24.99
C SER A 90 11.88 0.75 -24.49
N PHE A 91 10.60 0.64 -24.12
CA PHE A 91 9.88 1.73 -23.47
C PHE A 91 10.51 2.09 -22.11
N GLY A 92 10.84 1.11 -21.26
CA GLY A 92 11.52 1.35 -19.98
C GLY A 92 12.90 1.99 -20.13
N MET A 93 13.66 1.64 -21.18
CA MET A 93 14.96 2.25 -21.47
C MET A 93 14.87 3.75 -21.77
N LEU A 94 13.72 4.25 -22.23
CA LEU A 94 13.51 5.69 -22.44
C LEU A 94 13.69 6.51 -21.15
N TYR A 95 13.60 5.89 -19.97
CA TYR A 95 13.89 6.55 -18.70
C TYR A 95 15.32 7.13 -18.67
N TYR A 96 16.29 6.44 -19.27
CA TYR A 96 17.69 6.90 -19.36
C TYR A 96 17.87 8.10 -20.29
N ALA A 97 16.88 8.44 -21.12
CA ALA A 97 16.91 9.67 -21.90
C ALA A 97 16.96 10.93 -21.02
N LEU A 98 16.68 10.80 -19.71
CA LEU A 98 16.84 11.87 -18.71
C LEU A 98 18.25 12.48 -18.69
N TYR A 99 19.29 11.68 -18.97
CA TYR A 99 20.67 12.16 -18.99
C TYR A 99 20.99 13.05 -20.21
N PHE A 100 20.14 13.01 -21.25
CA PHE A 100 20.34 13.78 -22.48
C PHE A 100 19.29 14.90 -22.55
N PRO A 101 19.68 16.18 -22.38
CA PRO A 101 18.71 17.28 -22.28
C PRO A 101 17.81 17.41 -23.52
N ARG A 102 18.32 17.02 -24.71
CA ARG A 102 17.56 17.00 -25.97
C ARG A 102 16.43 15.96 -25.99
N PHE A 103 16.61 14.84 -25.30
CA PHE A 103 15.71 13.68 -25.33
C PHE A 103 14.97 13.46 -24.00
N ALA A 104 15.19 14.31 -23.00
CA ALA A 104 14.59 14.20 -21.68
C ALA A 104 13.04 14.15 -21.69
N TRP A 105 12.38 14.60 -22.76
CA TRP A 105 10.94 14.46 -22.92
C TRP A 105 10.48 12.99 -23.03
N LEU A 106 11.32 12.09 -23.56
CA LEU A 106 11.03 10.65 -23.64
C LEU A 106 10.95 10.01 -22.25
N ALA A 107 11.83 10.42 -21.32
CA ALA A 107 11.78 9.95 -19.94
C ALA A 107 10.46 10.34 -19.24
N LYS A 108 9.85 11.48 -19.62
CA LYS A 108 8.55 11.91 -19.08
C LYS A 108 7.41 10.96 -19.45
N LEU A 109 7.49 10.27 -20.60
CA LEU A 109 6.49 9.26 -20.97
C LEU A 109 6.54 8.06 -20.00
N VAL A 110 7.74 7.59 -19.68
CA VAL A 110 7.93 6.48 -18.74
C VAL A 110 7.49 6.89 -17.34
N ILE A 111 7.92 8.06 -16.86
CA ILE A 111 7.53 8.58 -15.55
C ILE A 111 6.01 8.77 -15.46
N GLY A 112 5.39 9.35 -16.49
CA GLY A 112 3.94 9.55 -16.55
C GLY A 112 3.18 8.23 -16.55
N PHE A 113 3.65 7.23 -17.31
CA PHE A 113 3.08 5.89 -17.29
C PHE A 113 3.21 5.24 -15.90
N SER A 114 4.37 5.31 -15.27
CA SER A 114 4.58 4.78 -13.92
C SER A 114 3.67 5.45 -12.89
N LEU A 115 3.53 6.77 -12.93
CA LEU A 115 2.61 7.51 -12.06
C LEU A 115 1.15 7.13 -12.31
N GLY A 116 0.74 7.00 -13.57
CA GLY A 116 -0.60 6.56 -13.94
C GLY A 116 -0.90 5.14 -13.45
N TYR A 117 0.05 4.22 -13.61
CA TYR A 117 -0.04 2.86 -13.09
C TYR A 117 -0.16 2.82 -11.56
N SER A 118 0.72 3.54 -10.85
CA SER A 118 0.68 3.64 -9.39
C SER A 118 -0.63 4.28 -8.91
N GLY A 119 -1.11 5.33 -9.56
CA GLY A 119 -2.39 5.97 -9.26
C GLY A 119 -3.58 5.04 -9.51
N GLY A 120 -3.55 4.27 -10.61
CA GLY A 120 -4.58 3.28 -10.93
C GLY A 120 -4.61 2.12 -9.92
N LEU A 121 -3.45 1.63 -9.49
CA LEU A 121 -3.35 0.63 -8.42
C LEU A 121 -3.86 1.17 -7.09
N ALA A 122 -3.50 2.41 -6.72
CA ALA A 122 -3.98 3.05 -5.51
C ALA A 122 -5.51 3.20 -5.53
N PHE A 123 -6.08 3.61 -6.67
CA PHE A 123 -7.52 3.69 -6.86
C PHE A 123 -8.19 2.32 -6.74
N LYS A 124 -7.65 1.30 -7.41
CA LYS A 124 -8.16 -0.08 -7.31
C LYS A 124 -8.07 -0.60 -5.87
N GLY A 125 -6.95 -0.36 -5.19
CA GLY A 125 -6.71 -0.75 -3.81
C GLY A 125 -7.71 -0.09 -2.85
N PHE A 126 -7.95 1.21 -3.02
CA PHE A 126 -8.95 1.95 -2.27
C PHE A 126 -10.34 1.31 -2.42
N PHE A 127 -10.77 1.01 -3.64
CA PHE A 127 -12.06 0.33 -3.85
C PHE A 127 -12.08 -1.07 -3.26
N ALA A 128 -11.00 -1.84 -3.40
CA ALA A 128 -10.91 -3.19 -2.86
C ALA A 128 -11.00 -3.21 -1.31
N GLU A 129 -10.49 -2.16 -0.66
CA GLU A 129 -10.50 -2.03 0.80
C GLU A 129 -11.81 -1.41 1.32
N MET A 130 -12.30 -0.35 0.67
CA MET A 130 -13.49 0.38 1.10
C MET A 130 -14.80 -0.34 0.76
N MET A 131 -14.87 -1.07 -0.37
CA MET A 131 -16.13 -1.70 -0.78
C MET A 131 -16.62 -2.76 0.23
N PRO A 132 -15.78 -3.68 0.73
CA PRO A 132 -16.18 -4.62 1.78
C PRO A 132 -16.55 -3.93 3.10
N GLN A 133 -15.89 -2.83 3.45
CA GLN A 133 -16.23 -2.06 4.65
C GLN A 133 -17.60 -1.38 4.52
N LEU A 134 -17.89 -0.84 3.33
CA LEU A 134 -19.18 -0.24 3.02
C LEU A 134 -20.30 -1.28 3.02
N THR A 135 -20.13 -2.41 2.35
CA THR A 135 -21.13 -3.50 2.35
C THR A 135 -21.30 -4.11 3.74
N GLY A 136 -20.20 -4.30 4.49
CA GLY A 136 -20.21 -4.80 5.87
C GLY A 136 -20.86 -3.84 6.87
N SER A 137 -21.05 -2.57 6.50
CA SER A 137 -21.79 -1.60 7.30
C SER A 137 -23.32 -1.78 7.18
N PHE A 138 -23.81 -2.43 6.12
CA PHE A 138 -25.23 -2.77 5.96
C PHE A 138 -25.58 -4.04 6.73
N ARG A 139 -25.53 -3.97 8.06
CA ARG A 139 -25.89 -5.09 8.94
C ARG A 139 -27.41 -5.20 9.15
N PRO A 140 -27.97 -6.43 9.24
CA PRO A 140 -29.38 -6.61 9.54
C PRO A 140 -29.70 -6.12 10.96
N LEU A 141 -30.71 -5.27 11.08
CA LEU A 141 -31.14 -4.70 12.37
C LEU A 141 -31.76 -5.73 13.32
N VAL A 142 -32.29 -6.82 12.76
CA VAL A 142 -32.87 -7.93 13.51
C VAL A 142 -32.26 -9.21 12.96
N VAL A 143 -31.58 -9.95 13.83
CA VAL A 143 -30.93 -11.22 13.47
C VAL A 143 -31.81 -12.38 13.92
N MET A 144 -32.30 -13.14 12.94
CA MET A 144 -33.04 -14.38 13.16
C MET A 144 -32.16 -15.54 12.70
N GLU A 145 -31.86 -16.46 13.61
CA GLU A 145 -31.11 -17.69 13.31
C GLU A 145 -31.94 -18.87 13.80
N ASP A 146 -32.14 -19.88 12.94
CA ASP A 146 -32.99 -21.06 13.21
C ASP A 146 -34.40 -20.74 13.73
N GLY A 147 -35.01 -19.65 13.26
CA GLY A 147 -36.35 -19.23 13.67
C GLY A 147 -36.44 -18.61 15.06
N ALA A 148 -35.32 -18.47 15.78
CA ALA A 148 -35.21 -17.78 17.06
C ALA A 148 -34.58 -16.39 16.88
N LEU A 149 -35.05 -15.43 17.68
CA LEU A 149 -34.43 -14.11 17.75
C LEU A 149 -33.16 -14.18 18.59
N GLN A 150 -32.02 -13.90 17.96
CA GLN A 150 -30.78 -13.71 18.69
C GLN A 150 -30.69 -12.28 19.21
N LEU A 151 -31.03 -12.11 20.49
CA LEU A 151 -31.07 -10.80 21.13
C LEU A 151 -29.69 -10.12 21.17
N PHE A 152 -28.62 -10.90 21.37
CA PHE A 152 -27.27 -10.36 21.51
C PHE A 152 -26.73 -9.80 20.19
N SER A 153 -26.79 -10.57 19.09
CA SER A 153 -26.35 -10.11 17.77
C SER A 153 -27.22 -8.98 17.22
N THR A 154 -28.52 -9.01 17.51
CA THR A 154 -29.44 -7.88 17.25
C THR A 154 -28.97 -6.61 17.99
N PHE A 155 -28.68 -6.70 19.28
CA PHE A 155 -28.18 -5.57 20.07
C PHE A 155 -26.85 -5.02 19.54
N GLU A 156 -25.90 -5.88 19.19
CA GLU A 156 -24.61 -5.46 18.61
C GLU A 156 -24.78 -4.66 17.31
N ASN A 157 -25.68 -5.11 16.43
CA ASN A 157 -25.93 -4.42 15.16
C ASN A 157 -26.57 -3.04 15.37
N TRP A 158 -27.44 -2.89 16.38
CA TRP A 158 -27.97 -1.58 16.77
C TRP A 158 -26.89 -0.65 17.34
N VAL A 159 -26.04 -1.15 18.24
CA VAL A 159 -24.93 -0.36 18.79
C VAL A 159 -23.98 0.07 17.67
N PHE A 160 -23.65 -0.83 16.75
CA PHE A 160 -22.84 -0.52 15.56
C PHE A 160 -23.48 0.60 14.72
N LEU A 161 -24.77 0.48 14.37
CA LEU A 161 -25.45 1.46 13.53
C LEU A 161 -25.55 2.83 14.19
N ILE A 162 -25.87 2.88 15.49
CA ILE A 162 -25.91 4.13 16.26
C ILE A 162 -24.51 4.77 16.29
N THR A 163 -23.47 3.96 16.51
CA THR A 163 -22.08 4.42 16.49
C THR A 163 -21.71 4.99 15.13
N LEU A 164 -21.97 4.25 14.05
CA LEU A 164 -21.69 4.67 12.68
C LEU A 164 -22.37 6.01 12.36
N LEU A 165 -23.67 6.15 12.61
CA LEU A 165 -24.42 7.37 12.34
C LEU A 165 -23.94 8.55 13.19
N SER A 166 -23.66 8.32 14.47
CA SER A 166 -23.17 9.35 15.39
C SER A 166 -21.78 9.87 15.00
N VAL A 167 -20.87 8.97 14.60
CA VAL A 167 -19.52 9.32 14.12
C VAL A 167 -19.56 9.99 12.75
N MET A 168 -20.37 9.48 11.83
CA MET A 168 -20.59 10.15 10.53
C MET A 168 -21.15 11.55 10.73
N TYR A 169 -22.13 11.72 11.63
CA TYR A 169 -22.66 13.04 11.96
C TYR A 169 -21.57 13.97 12.50
N TYR A 170 -20.72 13.48 13.43
CA TYR A 170 -19.61 14.23 14.00
C TYR A 170 -18.61 14.74 12.92
N PHE A 171 -18.23 13.91 11.95
CA PHE A 171 -17.24 14.28 10.93
C PHE A 171 -17.83 15.05 9.75
N PHE A 172 -18.95 14.61 9.18
CA PHE A 172 -19.52 15.25 7.99
C PHE A 172 -20.11 16.62 8.32
N PHE A 173 -20.73 16.78 9.49
CA PHE A 173 -21.23 18.06 9.95
C PHE A 173 -20.22 18.72 10.88
N THR A 174 -19.07 19.10 10.32
CA THR A 174 -18.04 19.92 11.01
C THR A 174 -18.56 21.34 11.34
N PHE A 175 -19.68 21.77 10.74
CA PHE A 175 -20.31 23.04 11.08
C PHE A 175 -20.91 23.01 12.49
N ARG A 176 -20.78 24.13 13.23
CA ARG A 176 -21.36 24.29 14.58
C ARG A 176 -22.80 23.78 14.58
N ALA A 177 -23.04 22.66 15.28
CA ALA A 177 -24.38 22.19 15.55
C ALA A 177 -25.13 23.29 16.34
N THR A 178 -25.92 24.10 15.65
CA THR A 178 -26.66 25.23 16.25
C THR A 178 -27.87 24.74 17.05
N SER A 179 -28.25 23.46 16.92
CA SER A 179 -29.33 22.83 17.67
C SER A 179 -28.80 21.98 18.84
N GLU A 180 -29.47 22.04 20.00
CA GLU A 180 -29.07 21.33 21.23
C GLU A 180 -28.97 19.79 21.03
N GLY A 181 -29.85 19.22 20.21
CA GLY A 181 -29.83 17.79 19.87
C GLY A 181 -28.61 17.36 19.04
N GLY A 182 -28.16 18.20 18.10
CA GLY A 182 -26.97 17.92 17.28
C GLY A 182 -25.68 17.93 18.10
N ARG A 183 -25.63 18.76 19.15
CA ARG A 183 -24.49 18.82 20.07
C ARG A 183 -24.33 17.54 20.90
N GLY A 184 -25.45 16.93 21.31
CA GLY A 184 -25.45 15.64 22.02
C GLY A 184 -24.95 14.47 21.16
N ILE A 185 -25.47 14.36 19.93
CA ILE A 185 -25.07 13.29 18.98
C ILE A 185 -23.58 13.39 18.61
N SER A 186 -23.08 14.62 18.41
CA SER A 186 -21.67 14.90 18.13
C SER A 186 -20.76 14.49 19.32
N LEU A 187 -21.18 14.77 20.56
CA LEU A 187 -20.41 14.40 21.76
C LEU A 187 -20.34 12.87 21.92
N THR A 188 -21.48 12.18 21.76
CA THR A 188 -21.55 10.72 21.81
C THR A 188 -20.65 10.07 20.75
N GLY A 189 -20.65 10.61 19.53
CA GLY A 189 -19.80 10.12 18.44
C GLY A 189 -18.32 10.24 18.77
N ARG A 190 -17.90 11.37 19.35
CA ARG A 190 -16.52 11.56 19.80
C ARG A 190 -16.11 10.57 20.89
N TRP A 191 -16.97 10.30 21.87
CA TRP A 191 -16.70 9.31 22.91
C TRP A 191 -16.62 7.89 22.37
N LEU A 192 -17.57 7.50 21.52
CA LEU A 192 -17.58 6.18 20.88
C LEU A 192 -16.32 5.99 20.01
N MET A 193 -15.87 7.03 19.31
CA MET A 193 -14.58 6.98 18.60
C MET A 193 -13.39 6.76 19.52
N MET A 194 -13.31 7.46 20.65
CA MET A 194 -12.20 7.26 21.59
C MET A 194 -12.17 5.83 22.14
N VAL A 195 -13.34 5.24 22.39
CA VAL A 195 -13.45 3.83 22.81
C VAL A 195 -12.98 2.89 21.69
N CYS A 196 -13.43 3.11 20.45
CA CYS A 196 -12.98 2.31 19.30
C CYS A 196 -11.47 2.42 19.08
N PHE A 197 -10.88 3.62 19.17
CA PHE A 197 -9.42 3.78 19.08
C PHE A 197 -8.70 3.08 20.23
N GLY A 198 -9.21 3.18 21.46
CA GLY A 198 -8.67 2.47 22.61
C GLY A 198 -8.65 0.95 22.42
N ALA A 199 -9.73 0.38 21.87
CA ALA A 199 -9.78 -1.03 21.52
C ALA A 199 -8.79 -1.40 20.40
N PHE A 200 -8.68 -0.57 19.36
CA PHE A 200 -7.81 -0.83 18.21
C PHE A 200 -6.31 -0.79 18.56
N PHE A 201 -5.90 0.12 19.44
CA PHE A 201 -4.51 0.17 19.95
C PHE A 201 -4.23 -0.84 21.07
N GLY A 202 -5.28 -1.42 21.66
CA GLY A 202 -5.18 -2.37 22.76
C GLY A 202 -5.10 -3.85 22.34
N SER A 203 -5.45 -4.18 21.09
CA SER A 203 -5.32 -5.53 20.50
C SER A 203 -4.05 -5.68 19.69
#